data_AF-A0A0C9WV80-F1
#
_entry.id   AF-A0A0C9WV80-F1
#
_cell.length_a   1.000
_cell.length_b   1.000
_cell.length_c   1.000
_cell.angle_alpha   90.00
_cell.angle_beta   90.00
_cell.angle_gamma   90.00
#
_symmetry.space_group_name_H-M   'P 1'
#
loop_
_entity.id
_entity.type
_entity.pdbx_description
1 polymer ?
#
loop_
_entity_poly.entity_id
_entity_poly.type
_entity_poly.pdbx_seq_one_letter_code
_entity_poly.pdbx_strand_id
1 'polypeptide(L)'
;MGTRFLFLDLQRIYVDTFKIFFDTYGGDRFGGVWDPTLKQPRPFRVLGRFSSIPVAKESDKAKEKGLVTLNKKGILGEIKRLGTVLIMCITVQLKS
;
A
#
# COMPACT_ATOMS: atom_id res chain seq x y z
N MET A 1 -1.45 -24.16 -4.19
CA MET A 1 -2.26 -23.84 -2.99
C MET A 1 -1.82 -22.56 -2.27
N GLY A 2 -0.52 -22.21 -2.17
CA GLY A 2 -0.05 -21.06 -1.37
C GLY A 2 -0.45 -19.65 -1.85
N THR A 3 -0.61 -19.43 -3.16
CA THR A 3 -0.94 -18.12 -3.73
C THR A 3 -2.31 -17.59 -3.32
N ARG A 4 -3.32 -18.46 -3.18
CA ARG A 4 -4.68 -18.05 -2.79
C ARG A 4 -4.74 -17.54 -1.35
N PHE A 5 -4.00 -18.16 -0.43
CA PHE A 5 -3.97 -17.71 0.97
C PHE A 5 -3.27 -16.35 1.09
N LEU A 6 -2.12 -16.20 0.42
CA LEU A 6 -1.42 -14.91 0.35
C LEU A 6 -2.33 -13.80 -0.22
N PHE A 7 -3.08 -14.09 -1.29
CA PHE A 7 -4.03 -13.14 -1.84
C PHE A 7 -5.09 -12.71 -0.82
N LEU A 8 -5.69 -13.67 -0.10
CA LEU A 8 -6.73 -13.38 0.90
C LEU A 8 -6.17 -12.57 2.08
N ASP A 9 -4.94 -12.86 2.51
CA ASP A 9 -4.26 -12.11 3.57
C ASP A 9 -3.98 -10.68 3.14
N LEU A 10 -3.41 -10.49 1.94
CA LEU A 10 -3.14 -9.15 1.39
C LEU A 10 -4.43 -8.35 1.20
N GLN A 11 -5.50 -8.99 0.71
CA GLN A 11 -6.80 -8.34 0.54
C GLN A 11 -7.39 -7.89 1.88
N ARG A 12 -7.24 -8.68 2.95
CA ARG A 12 -7.75 -8.35 4.28
C ARG A 12 -6.94 -7.26 4.96
N ILE A 13 -5.60 -7.36 4.94
CA ILE A 13 -4.70 -6.43 5.62
C ILE A 13 -4.76 -5.03 4.98
N TYR A 14 -4.80 -4.96 3.65
CA TYR A 14 -4.69 -3.72 2.90
C TYR A 14 -6.02 -3.24 2.28
N VAL A 15 -7.16 -3.70 2.83
CA VAL A 15 -8.51 -3.37 2.33
C VAL A 15 -8.77 -1.86 2.20
N ASP A 16 -8.18 -1.08 3.11
CA ASP A 16 -8.30 0.38 3.18
C ASP A 16 -7.13 1.11 2.47
N THR A 17 -6.26 0.39 1.74
CA THR A 17 -5.02 0.92 1.15
C THR A 17 -4.95 0.74 -0.36
N PHE A 18 -5.24 -0.48 -0.86
CA PHE A 18 -5.29 -0.78 -2.28
C PHE A 18 -6.30 -1.89 -2.55
N LYS A 19 -6.80 -1.94 -3.79
CA LYS A 19 -7.53 -3.11 -4.29
C LYS A 19 -6.57 -4.05 -4.96
N ILE A 20 -6.65 -5.33 -4.64
CA ILE A 20 -5.85 -6.41 -5.25
C ILE A 20 -6.78 -7.36 -5.99
N PHE A 21 -6.32 -7.89 -7.11
CA PHE A 21 -7.02 -8.88 -7.92
C PHE A 21 -6.01 -9.83 -8.55
N PHE A 22 -6.47 -11.02 -8.91
CA PHE A 22 -5.67 -12.02 -9.60
C PHE A 22 -6.56 -12.84 -10.53
N ASP A 23 -5.95 -13.45 -11.54
CA ASP A 23 -6.66 -14.37 -12.42
C ASP A 23 -6.82 -15.75 -11.77
N THR A 24 -8.06 -16.19 -11.62
CA THR A 24 -8.39 -17.48 -11.01
C THR A 24 -8.20 -18.68 -11.94
N TYR A 25 -8.02 -18.46 -13.24
CA TYR A 25 -8.00 -19.52 -14.26
C TYR A 25 -6.59 -19.94 -14.71
N GLY A 26 -5.53 -19.37 -14.14
CA GLY A 26 -4.16 -19.82 -14.43
C GLY A 26 -3.08 -18.76 -14.32
N GLY A 27 -3.43 -17.50 -14.11
CA GLY A 27 -2.45 -16.44 -13.89
C GLY A 27 -1.60 -16.65 -12.63
N ASP A 28 -0.32 -16.29 -12.74
CA ASP A 28 0.68 -16.33 -11.67
C ASP A 28 0.97 -14.94 -11.07
N ARG A 29 0.18 -13.93 -11.44
CA ARG A 29 0.40 -12.52 -11.08
C ARG A 29 -0.78 -11.94 -10.31
N PHE A 30 -0.43 -11.04 -9.38
CA PHE A 30 -1.38 -10.17 -8.71
C PHE A 30 -1.33 -8.77 -9.33
N GLY A 31 -2.51 -8.22 -9.63
CA GLY A 31 -2.70 -6.82 -9.96
C GLY A 31 -3.15 -6.04 -8.73
N GLY A 32 -2.66 -4.80 -8.59
CA GLY A 32 -2.99 -3.94 -7.46
C GLY A 32 -3.19 -2.49 -7.88
N VAL A 33 -4.24 -1.84 -7.38
CA VAL A 33 -4.54 -0.42 -7.61
C VAL A 33 -4.64 0.30 -6.28
N TRP A 34 -3.77 1.29 -6.07
CA TRP A 34 -3.82 2.16 -4.89
C TRP A 34 -5.14 2.89 -4.80
N ASP A 35 -5.67 3.04 -3.58
CA ASP A 35 -6.82 3.91 -3.35
C ASP A 35 -6.45 5.36 -3.75
N PRO A 36 -7.15 5.98 -4.72
CA PRO A 36 -6.83 7.32 -5.20
C PRO A 36 -7.01 8.39 -4.12
N THR A 37 -7.88 8.15 -3.13
CA THR A 37 -8.10 9.09 -2.02
C THR A 37 -6.82 9.25 -1.20
N LEU A 38 -6.05 8.18 -1.00
CA LEU A 38 -4.80 8.17 -0.21
C LEU A 38 -3.63 8.89 -0.88
N LYS A 39 -3.79 9.39 -2.12
CA LYS A 39 -2.75 10.15 -2.82
C LYS A 39 -2.50 11.52 -2.20
N GLN A 40 -3.51 12.15 -1.61
CA GLN A 40 -3.39 13.49 -1.02
C GLN A 40 -2.92 13.43 0.44
N PRO A 41 -1.98 14.30 0.87
CA PRO A 41 -1.63 14.46 2.27
C PRO A 41 -2.86 14.78 3.13
N ARG A 42 -2.90 14.22 4.34
CA ARG A 42 -4.02 14.39 5.28
C ARG A 42 -3.55 14.47 6.72
N PRO A 43 -4.31 15.08 7.64
CA PRO A 43 -3.95 15.08 9.05
C PRO A 43 -3.85 13.66 9.61
N PHE A 44 -2.84 13.42 10.44
CA PHE A 44 -2.70 12.15 11.15
C PHE A 44 -3.93 11.84 12.03
N ARG A 45 -4.34 10.57 12.05
CA ARG A 45 -5.40 10.05 12.92
C ARG A 45 -4.96 8.70 13.46
N VAL A 46 -5.19 8.44 14.75
CA VAL A 46 -4.88 7.16 15.40
C VAL A 46 -5.57 5.98 14.69
N LEU A 47 -6.82 6.17 14.27
CA LEU A 47 -7.59 5.19 13.49
C LEU A 47 -7.55 5.51 11.99
N GLY A 48 -6.36 5.81 11.46
CA GLY A 48 -6.15 6.15 10.05
C GLY A 48 -6.32 4.97 9.09
N ARG A 49 -6.13 3.73 9.57
CA ARG A 49 -6.34 2.45 8.85
C ARG A 49 -5.43 2.18 7.64
N PHE A 50 -4.41 3.00 7.41
CA PHE A 50 -3.37 2.75 6.40
C PHE A 50 -1.97 3.05 6.94
N SER A 51 -0.94 2.44 6.34
CA SER A 51 0.46 2.72 6.67
C SER A 51 0.85 4.09 6.11
N SER A 52 1.18 5.03 7.00
CA SER A 52 1.43 6.42 6.67
C SER A 52 2.84 6.87 7.05
N ILE A 53 3.40 7.82 6.31
CA ILE A 53 4.67 8.48 6.62
C ILE A 53 4.43 9.99 6.77
N PRO A 54 5.11 10.69 7.69
CA PRO A 54 5.03 12.14 7.80
C PRO A 54 5.45 12.83 6.50
N VAL A 55 4.75 13.91 6.14
CA VAL A 55 5.21 14.80 5.08
C VAL A 55 6.16 15.82 5.71
N ALA A 56 7.45 15.73 5.38
CA ALA A 56 8.42 16.74 5.79
C ALA A 56 8.12 18.06 5.06
N LYS A 57 8.07 19.18 5.80
CA LYS A 57 8.02 20.53 5.24
C LYS A 57 9.40 21.18 5.37
N GLU A 58 9.85 21.84 4.31
CA GLU A 58 11.06 22.66 4.29
C GLU A 58 10.87 24.06 4.91
N SER A 59 9.70 24.41 5.47
CA SER A 59 9.46 25.76 5.99
C SER A 59 8.68 25.82 7.32
N ASP A 60 9.33 26.42 8.32
CA ASP A 60 8.95 26.57 9.73
C ASP A 60 7.74 27.48 10.05
N LYS A 61 6.87 27.81 9.07
CA LYS A 61 5.85 28.88 9.26
C LYS A 61 4.39 28.52 9.03
N ALA A 62 4.01 27.24 9.10
CA ALA A 62 2.59 26.88 9.11
C ALA A 62 2.28 25.86 10.21
N LYS A 63 1.39 26.25 11.15
CA LYS A 63 0.69 25.38 12.13
C LYS A 63 -0.20 24.33 11.44
N GLU A 64 0.36 23.54 10.52
CA GLU A 64 -0.37 22.51 9.82
C GLU A 64 -0.21 21.16 10.52
N LYS A 65 -1.29 20.82 11.25
CA LYS A 65 -1.63 19.52 11.85
C LYS A 65 -0.89 18.35 11.18
N GLY A 66 0.21 17.90 11.78
CA GLY A 66 1.05 16.74 11.40
C GLY A 66 0.52 15.93 10.21
N LEU A 67 0.78 16.42 9.00
CA LEU A 67 0.28 15.81 7.79
C LEU A 67 1.04 14.53 7.49
N VAL A 68 0.30 13.51 7.07
CA VAL A 68 0.83 12.22 6.67
C VAL A 68 0.36 11.87 5.27
N THR A 69 1.19 11.11 4.57
CA THR A 69 0.90 10.56 3.24
C THR A 69 1.10 9.05 3.25
N LEU A 70 0.63 8.38 2.20
CA LEU A 70 0.74 6.94 2.05
C LEU A 70 2.21 6.47 2.01
N ASN A 71 2.59 5.55 2.90
CA ASN A 71 3.92 4.96 2.92
C ASN A 71 4.04 3.82 1.89
N LYS A 72 4.03 4.16 0.60
CA LYS A 72 4.09 3.18 -0.49
C LYS A 72 5.31 2.25 -0.38
N LYS A 73 6.49 2.81 -0.07
CA LYS A 73 7.73 2.02 0.07
C LYS A 73 7.64 1.02 1.23
N GLY A 74 7.11 1.44 2.38
CA GLY A 74 6.90 0.57 3.54
C GLY A 74 5.95 -0.58 3.23
N ILE A 75 4.81 -0.27 2.61
CA ILE A 75 3.80 -1.27 2.22
C ILE A 75 4.40 -2.30 1.25
N LEU A 76 5.12 -1.85 0.21
CA LEU A 76 5.75 -2.79 -0.73
C LEU A 76 6.82 -3.66 -0.07
N GLY A 77 7.57 -3.11 0.89
CA GLY A 77 8.51 -3.86 1.71
C GLY A 77 7.84 -4.89 2.62
N GLU A 78 6.70 -4.55 3.22
CA GLU A 78 5.89 -5.46 4.03
C GLU A 78 5.34 -6.61 3.17
N ILE A 79 4.76 -6.31 2.00
CA ILE A 79 4.25 -7.32 1.06
C ILE A 79 5.37 -8.29 0.68
N LYS A 80 6.57 -7.78 0.36
CA LYS A 80 7.74 -8.62 0.06
C LYS A 80 8.11 -9.54 1.22
N ARG A 81 8.01 -9.07 2.48
CA ARG A 81 8.29 -9.88 3.67
C ARG A 81 7.19 -10.91 3.96
N LEU A 82 5.93 -10.54 3.83
CA LEU A 82 4.79 -11.44 4.03
C LEU A 82 4.78 -12.57 3.01
N GLY A 83 5.09 -12.24 1.76
CA GLY A 83 5.20 -13.19 0.66
C GLY A 83 6.60 -13.76 0.46
N THR A 84 7.47 -13.75 1.48
CA THR A 84 8.83 -14.32 1.35
C THR A 84 8.72 -15.76 0.83
N VAL A 85 9.43 -16.10 -0.26
CA VAL A 85 9.35 -17.37 -1.03
C VAL A 85 8.23 -17.44 -2.08
N LEU A 86 7.11 -16.74 -1.92
CA LEU A 86 6.00 -16.75 -2.88
C LEU A 86 6.06 -15.61 -3.91
N ILE A 87 6.56 -14.44 -3.51
CA ILE A 87 6.65 -13.25 -4.36
C ILE A 87 8.05 -13.18 -4.95
N MET A 88 8.17 -13.35 -6.26
CA MET A 88 9.45 -13.22 -6.97
C MET A 88 9.84 -11.75 -7.21
N CYS A 89 8.89 -10.91 -7.64
CA CYS A 89 9.14 -9.50 -7.90
C CYS A 89 7.87 -8.66 -7.70
N ILE A 90 8.07 -7.35 -7.52
CA ILE A 90 6.98 -6.36 -7.45
C ILE A 90 7.34 -5.22 -8.39
N THR A 91 6.48 -4.97 -9.37
CA THR A 91 6.66 -3.89 -10.36
C THR A 91 5.65 -2.79 -10.12
N VAL A 92 6.12 -1.56 -9.96
CA VAL A 92 5.25 -0.38 -9.82
C VAL A 92 5.20 0.35 -11.15
N GLN A 93 4.01 0.38 -11.76
CA GLN A 93 3.77 1.15 -12.97
C GLN A 93 3.57 2.62 -12.59
N LEU A 94 4.48 3.49 -13.04
CA LEU A 94 4.25 4.93 -13.00
C LEU A 94 3.31 5.27 -14.16
N LYS A 95 2.15 5.87 -13.87
CA LYS A 95 1.35 6.50 -14.92
C LYS A 95 2.19 7.66 -15.48
N SER A 96 2.60 7.53 -16.74
CA SER A 96 3.17 8.61 -17.55
C SER A 96 2.13 9.70 -17.81
#